data_AF-A0A538G9E9-F1
#
_entry.id   AF-A0A538G9E9-F1
#
_cell.length_a   1.000
_cell.length_b   1.000
_cell.length_c   1.000
_cell.angle_alpha   90.00
_cell.angle_beta   90.00
_cell.angle_gamma   90.00
#
_symmetry.space_group_name_H-M   'P 1'
#
loop_
_entity.id
_entity.type
_entity.pdbx_description
1 polymer ?
#
loop_
_entity_poly.entity_id
_entity_poly.type
_entity_poly.pdbx_seq_one_letter_code
_entity_poly.pdbx_strand_id
1 'polypeptide(L)' 'MSSTRFAHPVERGIARIFDEHGIERQYEPHTFVLERLSDGTVHEAFTPDFFSPISASTSSAR' A
#
# COMPACT_ATOMS: atom_id res chain seq x y z
N MET A 1 -11.13 1.14 -17.67
CA MET A 1 -9.85 1.62 -17.10
C MET A 1 -10.21 2.59 -15.98
N SER A 2 -10.07 2.17 -14.72
CA SER A 2 -10.32 3.09 -13.60
C SER A 2 -9.19 4.11 -13.59
N SER A 3 -9.49 5.39 -13.83
CA SER A 3 -8.50 6.46 -13.69
C SER A 3 -8.29 6.72 -12.20
N THR A 4 -7.29 6.08 -11.60
CA THR A 4 -6.89 6.38 -10.22
C THR A 4 -6.61 7.87 -10.08
N ARG A 5 -7.30 8.51 -9.13
CA ARG A 5 -7.07 9.92 -8.78
C ARG A 5 -6.01 9.97 -7.70
N PHE A 6 -4.77 10.18 -8.15
CA PHE A 6 -3.63 10.45 -7.28
C PHE A 6 -3.80 11.77 -6.52
N ALA A 7 -3.42 11.78 -5.25
CA ALA A 7 -3.43 12.96 -4.40
C ALA A 7 -2.36 13.96 -4.84
N HIS A 8 -1.20 13.48 -5.28
CA HIS A 8 -0.09 14.32 -5.73
C HIS A 8 0.30 14.02 -7.19
N PRO A 9 0.62 15.04 -8.01
CA PRO A 9 1.02 14.82 -9.41
C PRO A 9 2.21 13.85 -9.59
N VAL A 10 3.12 13.81 -8.62
CA VAL A 10 4.32 12.95 -8.64
C VAL A 10 3.97 11.45 -8.56
N GLU A 11 2.89 11.09 -7.87
CA GLU A 11 2.48 9.70 -7.67
C GLU A 11 2.13 9.01 -8.99
N ARG A 12 1.60 9.75 -9.98
CA ARG A 12 1.36 9.21 -11.32
C ARG A 12 2.65 8.77 -12.00
N GLY A 13 3.73 9.54 -11.83
CA GLY A 13 5.04 9.18 -12.36
C GLY A 13 5.60 7.94 -11.68
N ILE A 14 5.46 7.85 -10.36
CA ILE A 14 5.89 6.68 -9.57
C ILE A 14 5.09 5.43 -9.96
N ALA A 15 3.76 5.53 -10.08
CA ALA A 15 2.92 4.43 -10.53
C ALA A 15 3.35 3.91 -11.91
N ARG A 16 3.64 4.81 -12.85
CA ARG A 16 4.14 4.45 -14.17
C ARG A 16 5.48 3.72 -14.11
N ILE A 17 6.41 4.15 -13.24
CA ILE A 17 7.69 3.45 -13.03
C ILE A 17 7.44 2.02 -12.55
N PHE A 18 6.50 1.81 -11.62
CA PHE A 18 6.14 0.46 -11.17
C PHE A 18 5.56 -0.39 -12.31
N ASP A 19 4.67 0.18 -13.13
CA ASP A 19 4.10 -0.50 -14.30
C ASP A 19 5.20 -0.90 -15.31
N GLU A 20 6.13 0.01 -15.61
CA GLU A 20 7.25 -0.21 -16.54
C GLU A 20 8.21 -1.31 -16.06
N HIS A 21 8.34 -1.48 -14.73
CA HIS A 21 9.18 -2.51 -14.12
C HIS A 21 8.41 -3.78 -13.71
N GLY A 22 7.10 -3.87 -13.98
CA GLY A 22 6.28 -5.03 -13.61
C GLY A 22 6.17 -5.25 -12.10
N ILE A 23 6.31 -4.18 -11.30
CA ILE A 23 6.23 -4.26 -9.84
C ILE A 23 4.76 -4.15 -9.43
N GLU A 24 4.22 -5.22 -8.83
CA GLU A 24 2.86 -5.21 -8.31
C GLU A 24 2.72 -4.20 -7.17
N ARG A 25 1.77 -3.28 -7.31
CA ARG A 25 1.41 -2.26 -6.31
C ARG A 25 -0.07 -1.95 -6.35
N GLN A 26 -0.60 -1.53 -5.21
CA GLN A 26 -1.93 -0.97 -5.05
C GLN A 26 -1.78 0.43 -4.45
N TYR A 27 -2.60 1.38 -4.90
CA TYR A 27 -2.58 2.78 -4.43
C TYR A 27 -3.50 2.94 -3.22
N GLU A 28 -2.95 3.44 -2.10
CA GLU A 28 -3.63 3.65 -0.81
C GLU A 28 -4.64 2.55 -0.40
N PRO A 29 -4.29 1.25 -0.45
CA PRO A 29 -5.28 0.18 -0.29
C PRO A 29 -5.72 -0.02 1.16
N HIS A 30 -4.90 0.39 2.13
CA HIS A 30 -5.11 0.11 3.54
C HIS A 30 -4.46 1.14 4.46
N THR A 31 -5.19 1.54 5.49
CA THR A 31 -4.67 2.32 6.62
C THR A 31 -4.24 1.38 7.74
N PHE A 32 -2.96 1.41 8.09
CA PHE A 32 -2.40 0.65 9.20
C PHE A 32 -2.46 1.47 10.49
N VAL A 33 -3.04 0.91 11.54
CA VAL A 33 -3.01 1.51 12.88
C VAL A 33 -1.67 1.16 13.54
N LEU A 34 -0.92 2.19 13.94
CA LEU A 34 0.38 2.06 14.59
C LEU A 34 0.25 2.06 16.12
N GLU A 35 -0.66 2.90 16.65
CA GLU A 35 -0.89 3.01 18.09
C GLU A 35 -2.38 3.18 18.42
N ARG A 36 -2.81 2.56 19.52
CA ARG A 36 -4.11 2.78 20.15
C ARG A 36 -3.92 3.21 21.60
N LEU A 37 -4.76 4.13 22.05
CA LEU A 37 -4.88 4.48 23.47
C LEU A 37 -5.49 3.31 24.27
N SER A 38 -5.45 3.41 25.59
CA SER A 38 -5.98 2.39 26.50
C SER A 38 -7.49 2.13 26.35
N ASP A 39 -8.24 3.10 25.84
CA ASP A 39 -9.67 2.98 25.53
C ASP A 39 -9.96 2.40 24.12
N GLY A 40 -8.92 2.08 23.36
CA GLY A 40 -9.01 1.52 22.00
C GLY A 40 -9.06 2.55 20.87
N THR A 41 -9.11 3.85 21.20
CA THR A 41 -9.07 4.95 20.22
C THR A 41 -7.77 4.89 19.42
N VAL A 42 -7.85 5.08 18.09
CA VAL A 42 -6.67 5.18 17.23
C VAL A 42 -5.93 6.46 17.58
N HIS A 43 -4.69 6.33 18.06
CA HIS A 43 -3.81 7.45 18.35
C HIS A 43 -2.97 7.82 17.11
N GLU A 44 -2.43 6.80 16.43
CA GLU A 44 -1.59 6.98 15.26
C GLU A 44 -1.90 5.91 14.21
N ALA A 45 -1.99 6.34 12.95
CA ALA A 45 -2.20 5.47 11.80
C ALA A 45 -1.54 6.05 10.55
N PHE A 46 -1.22 5.17 9.61
CA PHE A 46 -0.54 5.50 8.36
C PHE A 46 -1.18 4.77 7.19
N THR A 47 -1.45 5.50 6.11
CA THR A 47 -1.86 4.93 4.82
C THR A 47 -0.70 5.13 3.85
N PRO A 48 -0.03 4.05 3.41
CA PRO A 48 1.02 4.18 2.41
C PRO A 48 0.44 4.53 1.04
N ASP A 49 1.10 5.43 0.30
CA ASP A 49 0.71 5.77 -1.07
C ASP A 49 0.66 4.54 -1.97
N PHE A 50 1.65 3.64 -1.85
CA PHE A 50 1.72 2.38 -2.59
C PHE A 50 2.04 1.22 -1.67
N PHE A 51 1.25 0.15 -1.73
CA PHE A 51 1.45 -1.07 -0.95
C PHE A 51 1.30 -2.31 -1.81
N SER A 52 2.03 -3.37 -1.48
CA SER A 52 1.93 -4.67 -2.13
C SER A 52 2.07 -5.75 -1.06
N PRO A 53 1.06 -6.63 -0.89
CA PRO A 53 1.19 -7.75 0.02
C PRO A 53 2.18 -8.73 -0.60
N ILE A 54 3.36 -8.90 0.02
CA ILE A 54 4.22 -10.01 -0.36
C ILE A 54 3.46 -11.32 -0.08
N SER A 55 3.13 -12.07 -1.13
CA SER A 55 2.64 -13.44 -0.92
C SER A 55 3.82 -14.22 -0.36
N ALA A 56 3.79 -14.54 0.93
CA ALA A 56 4.75 -15.48 1.50
C ALA A 56 4.68 -16.75 0.65
N SER A 57 5.73 -17.07 -0.11
CA SER A 57 5.81 -18.38 -0.73
C SER A 57 5.94 -19.37 0.42
N THR A 58 4.83 -19.95 0.85
CA THR A 58 4.87 -21.10 1.75
C THR A 58 5.51 -22.22 0.95
N SER A 59 6.84 -22.33 1.04
CA SER A 59 7.56 -23.53 0.66
C SER A 59 7.05 -24.61 1.61
N SER A 60 6.02 -25.34 1.17
CA SER A 60 5.63 -26.59 1.80
C SER A 60 6.79 -27.55 1.57
N ALA A 61 7.74 -27.55 2.52
CA ALA A 61 8.71 -28.62 2.63
C ALA A 61 7.93 -29.94 2.70
N ARG A 62 8.10 -30.75 1.65
CA ARG A 62 7.73 -32.16 1.64
C ARG A 62 8.67 -32.93 2.55
#